data_AF-A0A1G0UX20-F1
#
_entry.id   AF-A0A1G0UX20-F1
#
_cell.length_a   1.000
_cell.length_b   1.000
_cell.length_c   1.000
_cell.angle_alpha   90.00
_cell.angle_beta   90.00
_cell.angle_gamma   90.00
#
_symmetry.space_group_name_H-M   'P 1'
#
loop_
_entity.id
_entity.type
_entity.pdbx_description
1 polymer ?
#
loop_
_entity_poly.entity_id
_entity_poly.type
_entity_poly.pdbx_seq_one_letter_code
_entity_poly.pdbx_strand_id
1 'polypeptide(L)'
;MNNYIDNRNYNYSSLEQEEREEYKYVIEFIELHSRVIDLGCGNGSLMKKLAQEKNVDIRGIDISESAVEVCRMKGLKAERGEIDKLLNISDNSFDYSICNVTMQMVMYPEVLLKEMKRISKYQVVSFPNFAFYKNRLDLLLNGRMPKPMLPDHSW
;
A
#
# COMPACT_ATOMS: atom_id res chain seq x y z
N MET A 1 -0.46 -16.42 27.02
CA MET A 1 -0.42 -16.05 25.59
C MET A 1 -0.19 -14.55 25.53
N ASN A 2 0.98 -14.10 25.07
CA ASN A 2 1.23 -12.67 24.88
C ASN A 2 0.37 -12.18 23.70
N ASN A 3 -0.52 -11.23 23.95
CA ASN A 3 -1.22 -10.49 22.88
C ASN A 3 -0.18 -9.60 22.19
N TYR A 4 0.52 -10.15 21.19
CA TYR A 4 1.34 -9.35 20.29
C TYR A 4 0.40 -8.52 19.42
N ILE A 5 0.36 -7.21 19.66
CA ILE A 5 -0.36 -6.26 18.81
C ILE A 5 0.53 -6.03 17.59
N ASP A 6 0.09 -6.53 16.44
CA ASP A 6 0.77 -6.26 15.18
C ASP A 6 0.45 -4.83 14.73
N ASN A 7 1.44 -3.95 14.82
CA ASN A 7 1.30 -2.52 14.46
C ASN A 7 0.97 -2.30 12.97
N ARG A 8 1.04 -3.35 12.14
CA ARG A 8 0.63 -3.32 10.73
C ARG A 8 -0.89 -3.47 10.58
N ASN A 9 -1.60 -3.96 11.60
CA ASN A 9 -3.04 -4.16 11.58
C ASN A 9 -3.79 -2.86 11.93
N TYR A 10 -3.76 -1.91 10.99
CA TYR A 10 -4.47 -0.65 11.11
C TYR A 10 -5.98 -0.83 11.16
N ASN A 11 -6.66 0.03 11.90
CA ASN A 11 -8.11 0.10 11.92
C ASN A 11 -8.60 1.07 10.83
N TYR A 12 -9.25 0.53 9.80
CA TYR A 12 -9.86 1.26 8.70
C TYR A 12 -11.39 1.36 8.81
N SER A 13 -11.99 1.16 9.99
CA SER A 13 -13.46 1.12 10.16
C SER A 13 -14.21 2.37 9.68
N SER A 14 -13.53 3.49 9.41
CA SER A 14 -14.14 4.62 8.71
C SER A 14 -14.25 4.33 7.20
N LEU A 15 -15.44 4.52 6.64
CA LEU A 15 -15.70 4.40 5.21
C LEU A 15 -15.10 5.54 4.37
N GLU A 16 -14.45 6.52 5.02
CA GLU A 16 -13.94 7.71 4.36
C GLU A 16 -12.97 7.35 3.23
N GLN A 17 -13.14 8.05 2.11
CA GLN A 17 -12.25 7.93 0.97
C GLN A 17 -11.04 8.80 1.26
N GLU A 18 -9.87 8.17 1.33
CA GLU A 18 -8.61 8.87 1.55
C GLU A 18 -8.02 9.23 0.19
N GLU A 19 -7.96 10.53 -0.12
CA GLU A 19 -7.28 11.03 -1.31
C GLU A 19 -5.87 11.43 -0.92
N ARG A 20 -4.88 10.91 -1.65
CA ARG A 20 -3.47 11.23 -1.44
C ARG A 20 -2.87 11.86 -2.69
N GLU A 21 -2.03 12.87 -2.50
CA GLU A 21 -1.43 13.60 -3.63
C GLU A 21 -0.61 12.70 -4.56
N GLU A 22 -0.01 11.65 -4.02
CA GLU A 22 0.83 10.72 -4.79
C GLU A 22 0.04 9.78 -5.72
N TYR A 23 -1.28 9.62 -5.51
CA TYR A 23 -2.09 8.70 -6.32
C TYR A 23 -2.05 9.05 -7.80
N LYS A 24 -2.00 10.34 -8.14
CA LYS A 24 -1.91 10.78 -9.54
C LYS A 24 -0.69 10.19 -10.27
N TYR A 25 0.46 10.13 -9.58
CA TYR A 25 1.69 9.59 -10.16
C TYR A 25 1.59 8.07 -10.34
N VAL A 26 1.01 7.37 -9.37
CA VAL A 26 0.77 5.92 -9.50
C VAL A 26 -0.14 5.65 -10.69
N ILE A 27 -1.25 6.38 -10.81
CA ILE A 27 -2.23 6.22 -11.90
C ILE A 27 -1.62 6.53 -13.28
N GLU A 28 -0.72 7.50 -13.38
CA GLU A 28 0.01 7.82 -14.62
C GLU A 28 0.85 6.63 -15.12
N PHE A 29 1.43 5.83 -14.24
CA PHE A 29 2.23 4.65 -14.62
C PHE A 29 1.38 3.45 -15.10
N ILE A 30 0.08 3.42 -14.80
CA ILE A 30 -0.79 2.28 -15.10
C ILE A 30 -1.48 2.46 -16.46
N GLU A 31 -1.32 1.46 -17.32
CA GLU A 31 -2.01 1.36 -18.61
C GLU A 31 -3.50 1.02 -18.43
N LEU A 32 -4.32 1.48 -19.40
CA LEU A 32 -5.75 1.18 -19.45
C LEU A 32 -5.98 -0.34 -19.56
N HIS A 33 -7.05 -0.83 -18.93
CA HIS A 33 -7.51 -2.23 -19.04
C HIS A 33 -6.49 -3.29 -18.57
N SER A 34 -5.48 -2.89 -17.81
CA SER A 34 -4.48 -3.79 -17.24
C SER A 34 -5.02 -4.57 -16.04
N ARG A 35 -4.36 -5.69 -15.71
CA ARG A 35 -4.57 -6.46 -14.48
C ARG A 35 -3.62 -5.96 -13.41
N VAL A 36 -4.15 -5.53 -12.27
CA VAL A 36 -3.37 -4.87 -11.22
C VAL A 36 -3.57 -5.58 -9.89
N ILE A 37 -2.50 -5.73 -9.12
CA ILE A 37 -2.57 -6.12 -7.70
C ILE A 37 -1.99 -5.03 -6.80
N ASP A 38 -2.73 -4.64 -5.77
CA ASP A 38 -2.31 -3.66 -4.77
C ASP A 38 -1.95 -4.38 -3.45
N LEU A 39 -0.68 -4.33 -3.06
CA LEU A 39 -0.13 -5.00 -1.89
C LEU A 39 0.00 -3.98 -0.74
N GLY A 40 -0.89 -4.11 0.25
CA GLY A 40 -1.14 -3.07 1.25
C GLY A 40 -2.24 -2.11 0.80
N CYS A 41 -3.38 -2.65 0.36
CA CYS A 41 -4.41 -1.85 -0.30
C CYS A 41 -5.20 -0.93 0.65
N GLY A 42 -5.09 -1.11 1.98
CA GLY A 42 -5.79 -0.32 2.98
C GLY A 42 -7.30 -0.25 2.72
N ASN A 43 -7.89 0.93 2.82
CA ASN A 43 -9.33 1.15 2.56
C ASN A 43 -9.74 1.08 1.07
N GLY A 44 -8.82 0.77 0.15
CA GLY A 44 -9.08 0.59 -1.28
C GLY A 44 -9.31 1.88 -2.07
N SER A 45 -8.95 3.06 -1.53
CA SER A 45 -9.19 4.34 -2.22
C SER A 45 -8.42 4.42 -3.55
N LEU A 46 -7.15 4.02 -3.58
CA LEU A 46 -6.35 3.94 -4.80
C LEU A 46 -6.95 2.91 -5.79
N MET A 47 -7.36 1.74 -5.30
CA MET A 47 -7.96 0.70 -6.13
C MET A 47 -9.22 1.20 -6.85
N LYS A 48 -10.11 1.89 -6.11
CA LYS A 48 -11.33 2.47 -6.66
C LYS A 48 -11.02 3.50 -7.74
N LYS A 49 -10.05 4.38 -7.51
CA LYS A 49 -9.65 5.43 -8.46
C LYS A 49 -9.08 4.82 -9.74
N LEU A 50 -8.19 3.83 -9.63
CA LEU A 50 -7.65 3.09 -10.77
C LEU A 50 -8.76 2.38 -11.56
N ALA A 51 -9.68 1.70 -10.89
CA ALA A 51 -10.80 1.02 -11.55
C ALA A 51 -11.68 2.02 -12.34
N GLN A 52 -11.93 3.20 -11.79
CA GLN A 52 -12.75 4.24 -12.42
C GLN A 52 -12.05 4.95 -13.59
N GLU A 53 -10.78 5.30 -13.43
CA GLU A 53 -10.05 6.13 -14.42
C GLU A 53 -9.35 5.33 -15.49
N LYS A 54 -8.95 4.09 -15.17
CA LYS A 54 -8.17 3.23 -16.08
C LYS A 54 -8.91 1.97 -16.51
N ASN A 55 -10.08 1.71 -15.95
CA ASN A 55 -10.89 0.51 -16.20
C ASN A 55 -10.06 -0.79 -16.09
N VAL A 56 -9.29 -0.88 -15.00
CA VAL A 56 -8.40 -2.03 -14.71
C VAL A 56 -9.12 -3.13 -13.94
N ASP A 57 -8.69 -4.39 -14.12
CA ASP A 57 -9.06 -5.48 -13.22
C ASP A 57 -8.11 -5.49 -12.02
N ILE A 58 -8.52 -4.83 -10.94
CA ILE A 58 -7.70 -4.65 -9.74
C ILE A 58 -8.12 -5.56 -8.59
N ARG A 59 -7.12 -6.13 -7.91
CA ARG A 59 -7.25 -6.90 -6.67
C ARG A 59 -6.35 -6.31 -5.57
N GLY A 60 -6.72 -6.50 -4.31
CA GLY A 60 -5.98 -5.99 -3.15
C GLY A 60 -5.65 -7.08 -2.14
N ILE A 61 -4.50 -6.98 -1.49
CA ILE A 61 -4.15 -7.76 -0.30
C ILE A 61 -3.80 -6.81 0.83
N ASP A 62 -4.38 -7.02 2.00
CA ASP A 62 -4.03 -6.29 3.21
C ASP A 62 -4.00 -7.22 4.44
N ILE A 63 -3.17 -6.91 5.44
CA ILE A 63 -3.13 -7.66 6.69
C ILE A 63 -4.33 -7.35 7.58
N SER A 64 -4.89 -6.13 7.44
CA SER A 64 -6.01 -5.62 8.22
C SER A 64 -7.34 -6.20 7.76
N GLU A 65 -8.05 -6.81 8.71
CA GLU A 65 -9.40 -7.32 8.47
C GLU A 65 -10.38 -6.19 8.17
N SER A 66 -10.25 -5.05 8.87
CA SER A 66 -11.09 -3.86 8.64
C SER A 66 -10.85 -3.24 7.25
N ALA A 67 -9.61 -3.26 6.74
CA ALA A 67 -9.30 -2.82 5.37
C ALA A 67 -10.06 -3.67 4.34
N VAL A 68 -9.99 -4.98 4.48
CA VAL A 68 -10.64 -5.95 3.58
C VAL A 68 -12.16 -5.79 3.62
N GLU A 69 -12.74 -5.64 4.81
CA GLU A 69 -14.18 -5.42 4.97
C GLU A 69 -14.64 -4.13 4.26
N VAL A 70 -13.90 -3.03 4.43
CA VAL A 70 -14.18 -1.75 3.77
C VAL A 70 -14.06 -1.84 2.26
N CYS A 71 -13.02 -2.51 1.75
CA CYS A 71 -12.89 -2.76 0.32
C CYS A 71 -14.08 -3.53 -0.23
N ARG A 72 -14.54 -4.59 0.46
CA ARG A 72 -15.70 -5.38 0.04
C ARG A 72 -16.99 -4.58 0.06
N MET A 73 -17.20 -3.74 1.07
CA MET A 73 -18.35 -2.81 1.11
C MET A 73 -18.33 -1.82 -0.06
N LYS A 74 -17.14 -1.44 -0.55
CA LYS A 74 -16.97 -0.61 -1.76
C LYS A 74 -17.07 -1.40 -3.07
N GLY A 75 -17.37 -2.71 -3.03
CA GLY A 75 -17.43 -3.58 -4.21
C GLY A 75 -16.07 -3.96 -4.79
N LEU A 76 -14.98 -3.75 -4.05
CA LEU A 76 -13.61 -4.06 -4.48
C LEU A 76 -13.23 -5.49 -4.10
N LYS A 77 -12.36 -6.10 -4.93
CA LYS A 77 -11.82 -7.45 -4.70
C LYS A 77 -10.60 -7.38 -3.77
N ALA A 78 -10.82 -7.49 -2.46
CA ALA A 78 -9.74 -7.53 -1.47
C ALA A 78 -9.75 -8.82 -0.64
N GLU A 79 -8.55 -9.30 -0.33
CA GLU A 79 -8.29 -10.50 0.46
C GLU A 79 -7.34 -10.21 1.61
N ARG A 80 -7.48 -10.95 2.70
CA ARG A 80 -6.60 -10.80 3.86
C ARG A 80 -5.33 -11.62 3.65
N GLY A 81 -4.17 -11.01 3.86
CA GLY A 81 -2.89 -11.70 3.71
C GLY A 81 -1.69 -10.88 4.16
N GLU A 82 -0.60 -11.58 4.45
CA GLU A 82 0.71 -10.98 4.70
C GLU A 82 1.47 -10.89 3.37
N ILE A 83 1.76 -9.68 2.92
CA ILE A 83 2.36 -9.41 1.61
C ILE A 83 3.89 -9.65 1.58
N ASP A 84 4.50 -9.86 2.74
CA ASP A 84 5.92 -10.17 2.93
C ASP A 84 6.16 -11.67 3.16
N LYS A 85 5.24 -12.51 2.67
CA LYS A 85 5.32 -13.97 2.59
C LYS A 85 5.10 -14.43 1.16
N LEU A 86 5.32 -15.72 0.90
CA LEU A 86 4.98 -16.34 -0.38
C LEU A 86 3.47 -16.21 -0.63
N LEU A 87 3.10 -15.53 -1.70
CA LEU A 87 1.73 -15.31 -2.11
C LEU A 87 1.23 -16.51 -2.90
N ASN A 88 0.01 -16.98 -2.59
CA ASN A 88 -0.66 -18.05 -3.34
C ASN A 88 -1.24 -17.51 -4.67
N ILE A 89 -0.36 -16.95 -5.49
CA ILE A 89 -0.65 -16.30 -6.77
C ILE A 89 0.32 -16.89 -7.79
N SER A 90 -0.17 -17.23 -8.98
CA SER A 90 0.67 -17.75 -10.05
C SER A 90 1.61 -16.68 -10.61
N ASP A 91 2.77 -17.10 -11.11
CA ASP A 91 3.74 -16.22 -11.78
C ASP A 91 3.09 -15.47 -12.95
N ASN A 92 3.49 -14.21 -13.16
CA ASN A 92 3.03 -13.35 -14.27
C ASN A 92 1.49 -13.24 -14.42
N SER A 93 0.75 -13.33 -13.32
CA SER A 93 -0.72 -13.22 -13.31
C SER A 93 -1.22 -11.79 -13.50
N PHE A 94 -0.39 -10.79 -13.20
CA PHE A 94 -0.72 -9.37 -13.27
C PHE A 94 0.20 -8.62 -14.22
N ASP A 95 -0.29 -7.52 -14.77
CA ASP A 95 0.54 -6.62 -15.56
C ASP A 95 1.31 -5.67 -14.62
N TYR A 96 0.65 -5.23 -13.53
CA TYR A 96 1.25 -4.37 -12.51
C TYR A 96 1.04 -4.92 -11.10
N SER A 97 2.08 -4.82 -10.25
CA SER A 97 1.93 -4.85 -8.80
C SER A 97 2.29 -3.49 -8.20
N ILE A 98 1.45 -3.01 -7.27
CA ILE A 98 1.61 -1.74 -6.59
C ILE A 98 1.90 -2.01 -5.11
N CYS A 99 2.81 -1.26 -4.51
CA CYS A 99 2.97 -1.16 -3.07
C CYS A 99 3.13 0.33 -2.71
N ASN A 100 2.02 0.96 -2.32
CA ASN A 100 1.99 2.38 -2.01
C ASN A 100 2.14 2.61 -0.49
N VAL A 101 3.22 3.29 -0.07
CA VAL A 101 3.46 3.71 1.33
C VAL A 101 3.29 2.57 2.34
N THR A 102 3.57 1.33 1.95
CA THR A 102 3.42 0.14 2.82
C THR A 102 4.73 -0.61 3.06
N MET A 103 5.69 -0.53 2.13
CA MET A 103 6.95 -1.30 2.19
C MET A 103 7.76 -1.08 3.48
N GLN A 104 7.72 0.11 4.08
CA GLN A 104 8.43 0.39 5.34
C GLN A 104 7.78 -0.24 6.58
N MET A 105 6.58 -0.81 6.43
CA MET A 105 5.81 -1.42 7.51
C MET A 105 5.97 -2.94 7.55
N VAL A 106 6.46 -3.56 6.47
CA VAL A 106 6.62 -5.01 6.41
C VAL A 106 7.89 -5.49 7.11
N MET A 107 7.90 -6.76 7.53
CA MET A 107 9.05 -7.36 8.22
C MET A 107 10.12 -7.83 7.24
N TYR A 108 9.69 -8.33 6.07
CA TYR A 108 10.58 -8.89 5.05
C TYR A 108 10.38 -8.19 3.68
N PRO A 109 10.83 -6.92 3.53
CA PRO A 109 10.64 -6.15 2.31
C PRO A 109 11.28 -6.82 1.07
N GLU A 110 12.37 -7.56 1.24
CA GLU A 110 13.01 -8.31 0.17
C GLU A 110 12.14 -9.47 -0.35
N VAL A 111 11.31 -10.07 0.51
CA VAL A 111 10.35 -11.11 0.11
C VAL A 111 9.21 -10.45 -0.68
N LEU A 112 8.65 -9.35 -0.16
CA LEU A 112 7.64 -8.56 -0.85
C LEU A 112 8.10 -8.17 -2.27
N LEU A 113 9.30 -7.60 -2.41
CA LEU A 113 9.83 -7.17 -3.72
C LEU A 113 10.06 -8.35 -4.67
N LYS A 114 10.50 -9.51 -4.17
CA LYS A 114 10.63 -10.73 -4.98
C LYS A 114 9.27 -11.22 -5.46
N GLU A 115 8.26 -11.22 -4.58
CA GLU A 115 6.90 -11.63 -4.93
C GLU A 115 6.26 -10.68 -5.93
N MET A 116 6.38 -9.36 -5.74
CA MET A 116 5.95 -8.34 -6.70
C MET A 116 6.51 -8.61 -8.09
N LYS A 117 7.80 -8.89 -8.19
CA LYS A 117 8.48 -9.23 -9.46
C LYS A 117 8.02 -10.58 -10.02
N ARG A 118 7.75 -11.58 -9.18
CA ARG A 118 7.32 -12.91 -9.62
C ARG A 118 5.90 -12.88 -10.22
N ILE A 119 4.99 -12.14 -9.59
CA ILE A 119 3.56 -12.17 -9.95
C ILE A 119 3.19 -11.14 -11.02
N SER A 120 4.05 -10.15 -11.30
CA SER A 120 3.72 -9.05 -12.23
C SER A 120 4.84 -8.66 -13.18
N LYS A 121 4.49 -8.04 -14.31
CA LYS A 121 5.44 -7.52 -15.30
C LYS A 121 6.11 -6.22 -14.84
N TYR A 122 5.35 -5.30 -14.23
CA TYR A 122 5.83 -4.01 -13.77
C TYR A 122 5.54 -3.80 -12.28
N GLN A 123 6.48 -3.19 -11.57
CA GLN A 123 6.37 -2.95 -10.12
C GLN A 123 6.38 -1.44 -9.85
N VAL A 124 5.34 -0.95 -9.18
CA VAL A 124 5.25 0.45 -8.71
C VAL A 124 5.37 0.44 -7.20
N VAL A 125 6.41 1.09 -6.67
CA VAL A 125 6.67 1.17 -5.23
C VAL A 125 6.81 2.64 -4.84
N SER A 126 6.09 3.05 -3.80
CA SER A 126 6.25 4.36 -3.19
C SER A 126 6.58 4.19 -1.70
N PHE A 127 7.40 5.09 -1.18
CA PHE A 127 7.78 5.11 0.21
C PHE A 127 8.13 6.55 0.62
N PRO A 128 7.95 6.90 1.90
CA PRO A 128 8.31 8.21 2.40
C PRO A 128 9.82 8.45 2.33
N ASN A 129 10.22 9.64 1.88
CA ASN A 129 11.60 10.08 2.00
C ASN A 129 11.86 10.64 3.41
N PHE A 130 12.14 9.77 4.38
CA PHE A 130 12.45 10.18 5.74
C PHE A 130 13.66 11.12 5.83
N ALA A 131 14.56 11.08 4.85
CA ALA A 131 15.75 11.90 4.79
C ALA A 131 15.56 13.22 4.02
N PHE A 132 14.32 13.65 3.80
CA PHE A 132 14.04 14.95 3.19
C PHE A 132 14.72 16.09 3.97
N TYR A 133 15.20 17.14 3.29
CA TYR A 133 16.07 18.14 3.93
C TYR A 133 15.43 18.81 5.15
N LYS A 134 14.10 19.03 5.14
CA LYS A 134 13.38 19.56 6.30
C LYS A 134 13.47 18.64 7.52
N ASN A 135 13.32 17.33 7.30
CA ASN A 135 13.45 16.31 8.35
C ASN A 135 14.88 16.29 8.91
N ARG A 136 15.89 16.40 8.05
CA ARG A 136 17.30 16.49 8.46
C ARG A 136 17.58 17.76 9.25
N LEU A 137 17.02 18.90 8.84
CA LEU A 137 17.17 20.17 9.55
C LEU A 137 16.47 20.15 10.92
N ASP A 138 15.26 19.60 11.00
CA ASP A 138 14.52 19.46 12.26
C ASP A 138 15.28 18.54 13.24
N LEU A 139 15.80 17.41 12.75
CA LEU A 139 16.67 16.53 13.54
C LEU A 139 17.94 17.25 14.01
N LEU A 140 18.59 18.02 13.12
CA LEU A 140 19.82 18.76 13.44
C LEU A 140 19.59 19.86 14.48
N LEU A 141 18.49 20.61 14.36
CA LEU A 141 18.22 21.80 15.19
C LEU A 141 17.53 21.45 16.52
N ASN A 142 16.65 20.44 16.52
CA ASN A 142 15.83 20.10 17.67
C ASN A 142 16.22 18.76 18.34
N GLY A 143 17.16 18.00 17.75
CA GLY A 143 17.67 16.75 18.32
C GLY A 143 16.64 15.64 18.45
N ARG A 144 15.50 15.75 17.75
CA ARG A 144 14.37 14.81 17.83
C ARG A 144 13.92 14.38 16.44
N MET A 145 13.32 13.20 16.36
CA MET A 145 12.69 12.75 15.12
C MET A 145 11.53 13.68 14.74
N PRO A 146 11.42 14.10 13.47
CA PRO A 146 10.35 15.00 13.01
C PRO A 146 8.97 14.42 13.27
N LYS A 147 8.04 15.27 13.73
CA LYS A 147 6.62 14.90 13.89
C LYS A 147 5.73 15.83 13.04
N PRO A 148 4.92 15.29 12.11
CA PRO A 148 4.83 13.87 11.75
C PRO A 148 6.02 13.39 10.88
N MET A 149 6.37 12.10 10.97
CA MET A 149 7.42 11.50 10.11
C MET A 149 6.93 11.27 8.67
N LEU A 150 5.62 11.17 8.50
CA LEU A 150 4.92 11.01 7.22
C LEU A 150 4.06 12.25 7.00
N PRO A 151 3.95 12.78 5.77
CA PRO A 151 2.91 13.77 5.46
C PRO A 151 1.54 13.23 5.91
N ASP A 152 0.77 14.06 6.60
CA ASP A 152 -0.62 13.77 7.00
C ASP A 152 -0.87 12.64 8.04
N HIS A 153 0.16 12.11 8.70
CA HIS A 153 -0.01 11.08 9.77
C HIS A 153 0.67 11.46 11.09
N SER A 154 -0.10 11.74 12.15
CA SER A 154 0.44 11.96 13.50
C SER A 154 0.52 10.67 14.32
N TRP A 155 1.65 10.48 15.02
CA TRP A 155 1.90 9.39 15.99
C TRP A 155 2.41 9.97 17.32
#